data_AF-A0A818I449-F1
#
_entry.id   AF-A0A818I449-F1
#
_cell.length_a   1.000
_cell.length_b   1.000
_cell.length_c   1.000
_cell.angle_alpha   90.00
_cell.angle_beta   90.00
_cell.angle_gamma   90.00
#
_symmetry.space_group_name_H-M   'P 1'
#
loop_
_entity.id
_entity.type
_entity.pdbx_description
1 polymer ?
#
loop_
_entity_poly.entity_id
_entity_poly.type
_entity_poly.pdbx_seq_one_letter_code
_entity_poly.pdbx_strand_id
1 'polypeptide(L)'
;MENSYVDSNVSLSFDFINKLPLLKTLILWYQQIGNDDINNKDKHGFLKDFIDTITNNLIKSSSRFRYSDTIKNFALSLYILGGKLTYEFVRLNLPGSLPNLTMLNTLISTSNAKNSEAEFRFHQLQKHFDELNVQYEFGSEDATSIIKKIKYDSTTNTYNGFATPLDRGVPIKEYYQTDSFDKLKLWFNSNDKSSLLNVHMIQPVQSTNQTIIPSPFLLSAYGIDNTATANDILQRWWYIFNQCLQRNIRIIGFSTDADAKY
;
A
#
# COMPACT_ATOMS: atom_id res chain seq x y z
N MET A 1 23.79 39.95 27.96
CA MET A 1 22.47 39.30 27.88
C MET A 1 22.72 37.86 27.52
N GLU A 2 22.76 37.01 28.55
CA GLU A 2 23.03 35.58 28.43
C GLU A 2 21.86 34.87 27.75
N ASN A 3 22.17 34.08 26.74
CA ASN A 3 21.25 33.12 26.14
C ASN A 3 21.06 31.96 27.11
N SER A 4 19.92 31.93 27.81
CA SER A 4 19.49 30.77 28.59
C SER A 4 19.05 29.65 27.65
N TYR A 5 19.95 28.70 27.39
CA TYR A 5 19.58 27.36 26.93
C TYR A 5 18.66 26.73 27.97
N VAL A 6 17.37 26.64 27.68
CA VAL A 6 16.43 25.86 28.48
C VAL A 6 16.64 24.40 28.12
N ASP A 7 17.52 23.75 28.88
CA ASP A 7 17.70 22.31 28.89
C ASP A 7 16.47 21.68 29.58
N SER A 8 15.39 21.48 28.83
CA SER A 8 14.19 20.83 29.35
C SER A 8 14.41 19.31 29.38
N ASN A 9 15.09 18.82 30.42
CA ASN A 9 15.05 17.42 30.80
C ASN A 9 13.63 17.09 31.27
N VAL A 10 12.77 16.73 30.30
CA VAL A 10 11.38 16.34 30.57
C VAL A 10 11.37 14.93 31.14
N SER A 11 11.30 14.86 32.48
CA SER A 11 11.28 13.61 33.24
C SER A 11 9.88 12.97 33.18
N LEU A 12 9.77 11.85 32.46
CA LEU A 12 8.62 10.94 32.56
C LEU A 12 8.58 10.34 33.98
N SER A 13 7.40 10.25 34.59
CA SER A 13 7.31 9.75 35.96
C SER A 13 7.80 8.29 36.04
N PHE A 14 8.66 8.03 37.03
CA PHE A 14 9.27 6.71 37.23
C PHE A 14 8.20 5.61 37.44
N ASP A 15 7.09 5.98 38.08
CA ASP A 15 5.92 5.11 38.31
C ASP A 15 5.20 4.72 37.02
N PHE A 16 5.17 5.60 36.01
CA PHE A 16 4.58 5.29 34.71
C PHE A 16 5.46 4.32 33.92
N ILE A 17 6.78 4.57 33.89
CA ILE A 17 7.75 3.72 33.20
C ILE A 17 7.75 2.29 33.79
N ASN A 18 7.69 2.17 35.11
CA ASN A 18 7.69 0.85 35.78
C ASN A 18 6.45 0.00 35.51
N LYS A 19 5.32 0.60 35.09
CA LYS A 19 4.10 -0.14 34.70
C LYS A 19 4.18 -0.74 33.30
N LEU A 20 5.17 -0.36 32.50
CA LEU A 20 5.31 -0.74 31.10
C LEU A 20 6.69 -1.38 30.86
N PRO A 21 6.83 -2.70 31.03
CA PRO A 21 8.12 -3.39 30.99
C PRO A 21 8.88 -3.16 29.69
N LEU A 22 8.19 -3.14 28.55
CA LEU A 22 8.81 -2.91 27.24
C LEU A 22 9.33 -1.48 27.09
N LEU A 23 8.58 -0.48 27.56
CA LEU A 23 9.00 0.91 27.55
C LEU A 23 10.22 1.12 28.44
N LYS A 24 10.21 0.51 29.64
CA LYS A 24 11.34 0.54 30.57
C LYS A 24 12.61 -0.03 29.94
N THR A 25 12.52 -1.22 29.34
CA THR A 25 13.67 -1.86 28.67
C THR A 25 14.22 -1.00 27.53
N LEU A 26 13.34 -0.39 26.73
CA LEU A 26 13.73 0.49 25.62
C LEU A 26 14.46 1.75 26.10
N ILE A 27 13.97 2.40 27.16
CA ILE A 27 14.58 3.60 27.74
C ILE A 27 15.95 3.26 28.35
N LEU A 28 16.05 2.17 29.12
CA LEU A 28 17.31 1.73 29.73
C LEU A 28 18.38 1.42 28.67
N TRP A 29 17.99 0.76 27.58
CA TRP A 29 18.87 0.48 26.46
C TRP A 29 19.40 1.77 25.79
N TYR A 30 18.54 2.76 25.59
CA TYR A 30 18.95 4.04 24.99
C TYR A 30 19.89 4.85 25.88
N GLN A 31 19.63 4.86 27.19
CA GLN A 31 20.52 5.50 28.16
C GLN A 31 21.91 4.84 28.20
N GLN A 32 22.00 3.54 27.95
CA GLN A 32 23.29 2.83 27.85
C GLN A 32 24.05 3.22 26.57
N ILE A 33 23.37 3.31 25.43
CA ILE A 33 24.02 3.64 24.14
C ILE A 33 24.47 5.10 24.05
N GLY A 34 23.73 6.02 24.66
CA GLY A 34 24.10 7.44 24.71
C GLY A 34 25.45 7.72 25.40
N ASN A 35 25.94 6.78 26.23
CA ASN A 35 27.19 6.92 26.97
C ASN A 35 28.41 6.28 26.27
N ASP A 36 28.20 5.33 25.34
CA ASP A 36 29.29 4.50 24.78
C ASP A 36 29.73 4.91 23.36
N ASP A 37 28.96 5.72 22.62
CA ASP A 37 29.17 5.87 21.17
C ASP A 37 29.25 7.34 20.69
N ILE A 38 30.34 8.03 21.04
CA ILE A 38 30.62 9.41 20.62
C ILE A 38 30.91 9.51 19.10
N ASN A 39 31.21 8.40 18.42
CA ASN A 39 31.72 8.39 17.03
C ASN A 39 30.75 7.85 15.97
N ASN A 40 29.50 7.49 16.28
CA ASN A 40 28.62 6.85 15.30
C ASN A 40 27.15 7.32 15.34
N LYS A 41 26.96 8.64 15.17
CA LYS A 41 25.64 9.32 15.26
C LYS A 41 24.53 8.73 14.36
N ASP A 42 24.86 8.02 13.28
CA ASP A 42 23.88 7.54 12.29
C ASP A 42 23.39 6.10 12.51
N LYS A 43 24.06 5.28 13.34
CA LYS A 43 23.78 3.83 13.41
C LYS A 43 22.40 3.49 14.00
N HIS A 44 21.81 4.42 14.76
CA HIS A 44 20.54 4.22 15.47
C HIS A 44 19.49 5.30 15.19
N GLY A 45 19.57 5.99 14.05
CA GLY A 45 18.71 7.13 13.72
C GLY A 45 17.21 6.86 13.88
N PHE A 46 16.73 5.69 13.42
CA PHE A 46 15.32 5.28 13.62
C PHE A 46 14.95 5.10 15.10
N LEU A 47 15.77 4.35 15.85
CA LEU A 47 15.47 4.05 17.26
C LEU A 47 15.47 5.31 18.11
N LYS A 48 16.36 6.25 17.80
CA LYS A 48 16.35 7.58 18.41
C LYS A 48 15.05 8.33 18.09
N ASP A 49 14.67 8.45 16.82
CA ASP A 49 13.40 9.10 16.41
C ASP A 49 12.18 8.43 17.06
N PHE A 50 12.21 7.11 17.21
CA PHE A 50 11.17 6.31 17.86
C PHE A 50 11.05 6.63 19.35
N ILE A 51 12.17 6.70 20.07
CA ILE A 51 12.20 7.02 21.51
C ILE A 51 11.85 8.48 21.77
N ASP A 52 12.37 9.40 20.94
CA ASP A 52 12.05 10.82 21.01
C ASP A 52 10.54 11.03 20.76
N THR A 53 9.95 10.32 19.80
CA THR A 53 8.51 10.34 19.54
C THR A 53 7.71 9.88 20.74
N ILE A 54 8.08 8.76 21.37
CA ILE A 54 7.41 8.26 22.58
C ILE A 54 7.47 9.31 23.70
N THR A 55 8.67 9.80 24.00
CA THR A 55 8.90 10.75 25.10
C THR A 55 8.11 12.04 24.89
N ASN A 56 8.14 12.58 23.67
CA ASN A 56 7.42 13.80 23.30
C ASN A 56 5.90 13.63 23.25
N ASN A 57 5.40 12.43 22.96
CA ASN A 57 3.97 12.17 22.94
C ASN A 57 3.43 11.93 24.35
N LEU A 58 4.15 11.18 25.19
CA LEU A 58 3.70 10.85 26.55
C LEU A 58 3.50 12.07 27.46
N ILE A 59 4.14 13.19 27.16
CA ILE A 59 3.97 14.47 27.88
C ILE A 59 2.73 15.25 27.42
N LYS A 60 2.07 14.80 26.34
CA LYS A 60 0.89 15.43 25.72
C LYS A 60 -0.35 14.58 25.96
N SER A 61 -1.52 15.17 25.74
CA SER A 61 -2.76 14.40 25.62
C SER A 61 -2.72 13.53 24.35
N SER A 62 -3.38 12.36 24.39
CA SER A 62 -3.43 11.41 23.27
C SER A 62 -3.95 12.02 21.95
N SER A 63 -4.84 13.01 22.03
CA SER A 63 -5.34 13.79 20.90
C SER A 63 -4.28 14.65 20.19
N ARG A 64 -3.16 14.93 20.85
CA ARG A 64 -2.08 15.79 20.38
C ARG A 64 -0.83 15.02 19.99
N PHE A 65 -0.90 13.69 19.95
CA PHE A 65 0.23 12.89 19.49
C PHE A 65 0.59 13.25 18.05
N ARG A 66 1.89 13.26 17.77
CA ARG A 66 2.47 13.56 16.46
C ARG A 66 3.52 12.51 16.15
N TYR A 67 3.64 12.19 14.88
CA TYR A 67 4.51 11.14 14.38
C TYR A 67 5.23 11.65 13.14
N SER A 68 6.54 11.39 13.06
CA SER A 68 7.33 11.64 11.86
C SER A 68 6.89 10.71 10.72
N ASP A 69 7.27 11.01 9.48
CA ASP A 69 6.95 10.13 8.35
C ASP A 69 7.67 8.79 8.46
N THR A 70 8.86 8.75 9.05
CA THR A 70 9.58 7.51 9.37
C THR A 70 8.74 6.60 10.29
N ILE A 71 8.15 7.16 11.35
CA ILE A 71 7.30 6.41 12.28
C ILE A 71 5.99 5.99 11.62
N LYS A 72 5.39 6.84 10.77
CA LYS A 72 4.19 6.47 10.00
C LYS A 72 4.48 5.32 9.03
N ASN A 73 5.61 5.35 8.33
CA ASN A 73 6.03 4.30 7.40
C ASN A 73 6.27 2.99 8.15
N PHE A 74 7.00 3.04 9.28
CA PHE A 74 7.17 1.88 10.16
C PHE A 74 5.83 1.32 10.65
N ALA A 75 4.91 2.20 11.08
CA ALA A 75 3.57 1.81 11.53
C ALA A 75 2.77 1.09 10.42
N LEU A 76 2.80 1.62 9.19
CA LEU A 76 2.18 1.00 8.02
C LEU A 76 2.79 -0.37 7.72
N SER A 77 4.12 -0.47 7.66
CA SER A 77 4.83 -1.74 7.43
C SER A 77 4.51 -2.78 8.51
N LEU A 78 4.53 -2.39 9.78
CA LEU A 78 4.20 -3.28 10.89
C LEU A 78 2.75 -3.78 10.81
N TYR A 79 1.81 -2.92 10.44
CA TYR A 79 0.41 -3.31 10.28
C TYR A 79 0.18 -4.23 9.08
N ILE A 80 0.81 -3.93 7.94
CA ILE A 80 0.66 -4.70 6.70
C ILE A 80 1.32 -6.08 6.84
N LEU A 81 2.55 -6.14 7.36
CA LEU A 81 3.32 -7.38 7.45
C LEU A 81 3.00 -8.18 8.72
N GLY A 82 2.83 -7.50 9.86
CA GLY A 82 2.57 -8.14 11.16
C GLY A 82 1.09 -8.34 11.46
N GLY A 83 0.19 -7.66 10.74
CA GLY A 83 -1.25 -7.71 10.96
C GLY A 83 -1.72 -6.88 12.16
N LYS A 84 -3.06 -6.75 12.27
CA LYS A 84 -3.71 -5.91 13.29
C LYS A 84 -3.36 -6.28 14.72
N LEU A 85 -3.28 -7.57 15.05
CA LEU A 85 -3.02 -8.03 16.42
C LEU A 85 -1.61 -7.67 16.87
N THR A 86 -0.60 -7.92 16.03
CA THR A 86 0.80 -7.54 16.29
C THR A 86 0.93 -6.03 16.44
N TYR A 87 0.29 -5.27 15.54
CA TYR A 87 0.30 -3.81 15.60
C TYR A 87 -0.29 -3.28 16.92
N GLU A 88 -1.49 -3.74 17.30
CA GLU A 88 -2.14 -3.32 18.53
C GLU A 88 -1.35 -3.76 19.77
N PHE A 89 -0.75 -4.95 19.75
CA PHE A 89 0.12 -5.40 20.84
C PHE A 89 1.27 -4.43 21.08
N VAL A 90 2.01 -4.04 20.03
CA VAL A 90 3.10 -3.07 20.15
C VAL A 90 2.57 -1.70 20.59
N ARG A 91 1.51 -1.19 19.96
CA ARG A 91 0.94 0.13 20.25
C ARG A 91 0.46 0.26 21.70
N LEU A 92 -0.17 -0.77 22.25
CA LEU A 92 -0.70 -0.77 23.61
C LEU A 92 0.40 -0.93 24.67
N ASN A 93 1.45 -1.69 24.38
CA ASN A 93 2.58 -1.89 25.30
C ASN A 93 3.63 -0.77 25.24
N LEU A 94 3.63 0.04 24.16
CA LEU A 94 4.47 1.23 24.00
C LEU A 94 3.59 2.46 23.73
N PRO A 95 2.88 3.01 24.74
CA PRO A 95 1.98 4.14 24.53
C PRO A 95 2.72 5.37 23.96
N GLY A 96 2.11 6.04 22.99
CA GLY A 96 2.71 7.19 22.32
C GLY A 96 3.68 6.85 21.18
N SER A 97 4.02 5.56 20.99
CA SER A 97 4.96 5.12 19.94
C SER A 97 4.36 5.08 18.54
N LEU A 98 3.12 4.59 18.42
CA LEU A 98 2.48 4.32 17.13
C LEU A 98 1.13 5.06 17.02
N PRO A 99 0.72 5.46 15.80
CA PRO A 99 -0.60 6.02 15.53
C PRO A 99 -1.74 5.12 16.04
N ASN A 100 -2.90 5.70 16.33
CA ASN A 100 -4.10 4.89 16.53
C ASN A 100 -4.64 4.35 15.20
N LEU A 101 -5.54 3.35 15.27
CA LEU A 101 -6.12 2.72 14.07
C LEU A 101 -6.87 3.71 13.17
N THR A 102 -7.47 4.76 13.72
CA THR A 102 -8.15 5.79 12.92
C THR A 102 -7.16 6.55 12.05
N MET A 103 -6.07 7.05 12.65
CA MET A 103 -4.98 7.69 11.90
C MET A 103 -4.34 6.73 10.91
N LEU A 104 -4.13 5.47 11.29
CA LEU A 104 -3.55 4.47 10.40
C LEU A 104 -4.44 4.21 9.18
N ASN A 105 -5.75 4.08 9.39
CA ASN A 105 -6.72 3.96 8.30
C ASN A 105 -6.72 5.21 7.42
N THR A 106 -6.60 6.41 7.99
CA THR A 106 -6.42 7.63 7.20
C THR A 106 -5.16 7.55 6.35
N LEU A 107 -4.00 7.19 6.94
CA LEU A 107 -2.74 7.03 6.20
C LEU A 107 -2.86 6.03 5.05
N ILE A 108 -3.50 4.89 5.27
CA ILE A 108 -3.78 3.90 4.23
C ILE A 108 -4.69 4.50 3.16
N SER A 109 -5.78 5.15 3.54
CA SER A 109 -6.75 5.72 2.59
C SER A 109 -6.20 6.88 1.76
N THR A 110 -5.28 7.68 2.33
CA THR A 110 -4.61 8.80 1.66
C THR A 110 -3.38 8.36 0.87
N SER A 111 -2.95 7.11 1.02
CA SER A 111 -1.85 6.60 0.21
C SER A 111 -2.30 6.51 -1.25
N ASN A 112 -1.41 6.86 -2.18
CA ASN A 112 -1.64 6.71 -3.63
C ASN A 112 -1.75 5.23 -4.09
N ALA A 113 -1.94 4.30 -3.15
CA ALA A 113 -2.03 2.87 -3.36
C ALA A 113 -3.47 2.36 -3.51
N LYS A 114 -4.50 3.21 -3.41
CA LYS A 114 -5.88 2.79 -3.74
C LYS A 114 -5.95 2.48 -5.23
N ASN A 115 -6.31 1.24 -5.55
CA ASN A 115 -6.56 0.81 -6.92
C ASN A 115 -8.06 0.88 -7.21
N SER A 116 -8.42 1.47 -8.34
CA SER A 116 -9.80 1.42 -8.85
C SER A 116 -9.97 0.15 -9.70
N GLU A 117 -11.16 -0.45 -9.64
CA GLU A 117 -11.48 -1.57 -10.52
C GLU A 117 -11.34 -1.14 -12.00
N ALA A 118 -10.76 -2.02 -12.82
CA ALA A 118 -10.56 -1.82 -14.27
C ALA A 118 -9.64 -0.64 -14.66
N GLU A 119 -8.93 -0.04 -13.71
CA GLU A 119 -7.97 1.03 -13.98
C GLU A 119 -6.58 0.48 -14.30
N PHE A 120 -6.05 0.83 -15.48
CA PHE A 120 -4.64 0.62 -15.80
C PHE A 120 -3.78 1.78 -15.29
N ARG A 121 -2.90 1.48 -14.33
CA ARG A 121 -2.07 2.46 -13.60
C ARG A 121 -0.73 2.77 -14.29
N PHE A 122 -0.77 3.08 -15.59
CA PHE A 122 0.46 3.29 -16.38
C PHE A 122 1.32 4.47 -15.91
N HIS A 123 0.73 5.52 -15.34
CA HIS A 123 1.50 6.65 -14.82
C HIS A 123 2.29 6.25 -13.57
N GLN A 124 1.66 5.51 -12.66
CA GLN A 124 2.31 4.98 -11.47
C GLN A 124 3.35 3.92 -11.83
N LEU A 125 3.08 3.11 -12.87
CA LEU A 125 4.05 2.18 -13.41
C LEU A 125 5.32 2.89 -13.90
N GLN A 126 5.16 3.98 -14.68
CA GLN A 126 6.30 4.78 -15.14
C GLN A 126 7.12 5.31 -13.96
N LYS A 127 6.45 5.88 -12.95
CA LYS A 127 7.13 6.37 -11.76
C LYS A 127 7.91 5.25 -11.04
N HIS A 128 7.33 4.06 -10.93
CA HIS A 128 7.99 2.88 -10.34
C HIS A 128 9.26 2.48 -11.12
N PHE A 129 9.20 2.53 -12.44
CA PHE A 129 10.35 2.23 -13.31
C PHE A 129 11.45 3.30 -13.24
N ASP A 130 11.06 4.57 -13.16
CA ASP A 130 11.97 5.70 -12.98
C ASP A 130 12.69 5.61 -11.63
N GLU A 131 11.97 5.28 -10.55
CA GLU A 131 12.53 5.09 -9.20
C GLU A 131 13.52 3.91 -9.14
N LEU A 132 13.23 2.83 -9.85
CA LEU A 132 14.10 1.66 -9.94
C LEU A 132 15.24 1.82 -10.97
N ASN A 133 15.17 2.83 -11.85
CA ASN A 133 16.06 3.02 -12.99
C ASN A 133 16.14 1.77 -13.89
N VAL A 134 14.98 1.23 -14.28
CA VAL A 134 14.84 0.05 -15.16
C VAL A 134 13.99 0.40 -16.38
N GLN A 135 14.16 -0.36 -17.47
CA GLN A 135 13.42 -0.14 -18.72
C GLN A 135 12.74 -1.40 -19.26
N TYR A 136 13.17 -2.58 -18.83
CA TYR A 136 12.67 -3.85 -19.37
C TYR A 136 11.74 -4.52 -18.38
N GLU A 137 10.68 -5.14 -18.88
CA GLU A 137 9.67 -5.80 -18.06
C GLU A 137 9.08 -7.03 -18.70
N PHE A 138 8.52 -7.90 -17.86
CA PHE A 138 7.69 -9.01 -18.26
C PHE A 138 6.28 -8.81 -17.73
N GLY A 139 5.28 -8.90 -18.61
CA GLY A 139 3.87 -8.83 -18.21
C GLY A 139 3.34 -10.21 -17.87
N SER A 140 2.51 -10.30 -16.84
CA SER A 140 1.81 -11.54 -16.51
C SER A 140 0.35 -11.26 -16.21
N GLU A 141 -0.52 -12.06 -16.80
CA GLU A 141 -1.96 -12.03 -16.62
C GLU A 141 -2.42 -13.35 -15.97
N ASP A 142 -3.24 -13.26 -14.92
CA ASP A 142 -3.82 -14.43 -14.26
C ASP A 142 -5.17 -14.07 -13.62
N ALA A 143 -5.97 -15.07 -13.27
CA ALA A 143 -7.31 -14.90 -12.73
C ALA A 143 -7.48 -15.78 -11.50
N THR A 144 -7.97 -15.18 -10.42
CA THR A 144 -8.21 -15.89 -9.16
C THR A 144 -9.68 -15.87 -8.79
N SER A 145 -10.16 -16.95 -8.16
CA SER A 145 -11.54 -17.03 -7.69
C SER A 145 -11.80 -16.06 -6.54
N ILE A 146 -12.92 -15.34 -6.61
CA ILE A 146 -13.35 -14.38 -5.59
C ILE A 146 -14.75 -14.66 -5.07
N ILE A 147 -15.03 -14.16 -3.87
CA ILE A 147 -16.37 -14.19 -3.30
C ILE A 147 -17.25 -13.21 -4.09
N LYS A 148 -18.28 -13.74 -4.75
CA LYS A 148 -19.28 -12.96 -5.50
C LYS A 148 -19.99 -11.95 -4.58
N LYS A 149 -19.52 -10.71 -4.58
CA LYS A 149 -20.09 -9.64 -3.76
C LYS A 149 -20.03 -8.31 -4.50
N ILE A 150 -21.17 -7.63 -4.54
CA ILE A 150 -21.27 -6.28 -5.05
C ILE A 150 -21.00 -5.31 -3.90
N LYS A 151 -20.16 -4.30 -4.13
CA LYS A 151 -19.89 -3.22 -3.19
C LYS A 151 -20.05 -1.88 -3.90
N TYR A 152 -20.67 -0.93 -3.20
CA TYR A 152 -20.75 0.45 -3.66
C TYR A 152 -19.48 1.21 -3.25
N ASP A 153 -18.86 1.92 -4.18
CA ASP A 153 -17.82 2.92 -3.90
C ASP A 153 -18.44 4.32 -4.00
N SER A 154 -18.58 4.97 -2.84
CA SER A 154 -19.15 6.32 -2.76
C SER A 154 -18.26 7.41 -3.33
N THR A 155 -16.98 7.11 -3.59
CA THR A 155 -16.02 8.08 -4.14
C THR A 155 -16.31 8.34 -5.62
N THR A 156 -16.60 7.27 -6.35
CA THR A 156 -16.82 7.27 -7.80
C THR A 156 -18.29 7.10 -8.18
N ASN A 157 -19.16 6.85 -7.19
CA ASN A 157 -20.56 6.50 -7.40
C ASN A 157 -20.72 5.25 -8.28
N THR A 158 -19.90 4.23 -8.02
CA THR A 158 -19.87 2.99 -8.80
C THR A 158 -20.20 1.75 -7.98
N TYR A 159 -20.72 0.74 -8.66
CA TYR A 159 -20.97 -0.58 -8.09
C TYR A 159 -19.94 -1.59 -8.61
N ASN A 160 -19.03 -2.01 -7.73
CA ASN A 160 -17.93 -2.92 -8.05
C ASN A 160 -18.33 -4.37 -7.73
N GLY A 161 -17.85 -5.34 -8.52
CA GLY A 161 -18.07 -6.78 -8.31
C GLY A 161 -19.07 -7.46 -9.28
N PHE A 162 -19.59 -6.72 -10.25
CA PHE A 162 -20.13 -7.33 -11.47
C PHE A 162 -18.99 -7.75 -12.41
N ALA A 163 -19.26 -8.66 -13.35
CA ALA A 163 -18.32 -8.89 -14.44
C ALA A 163 -18.14 -7.58 -15.25
N THR A 164 -16.90 -7.14 -15.42
CA THR A 164 -16.57 -5.88 -16.08
C THR A 164 -16.63 -6.07 -17.59
N PRO A 165 -17.45 -5.27 -18.31
CA PRO A 165 -17.47 -5.33 -19.77
C PRO A 165 -16.13 -4.95 -20.38
N LEU A 166 -15.78 -5.62 -21.48
CA LEU A 166 -14.56 -5.38 -22.23
C LEU A 166 -14.88 -4.66 -23.55
N ASP A 167 -14.11 -3.64 -23.90
CA ASP A 167 -14.00 -3.10 -25.26
C ASP A 167 -12.65 -3.55 -25.83
N ARG A 168 -12.68 -4.43 -26.84
CA ARG A 168 -11.47 -4.97 -27.47
C ARG A 168 -10.48 -5.55 -26.45
N GLY A 169 -11.03 -6.35 -25.53
CA GLY A 169 -10.31 -6.94 -24.41
C GLY A 169 -9.89 -6.00 -23.28
N VAL A 170 -10.01 -4.68 -23.45
CA VAL A 170 -9.69 -3.73 -22.39
C VAL A 170 -10.94 -3.49 -21.53
N PRO A 171 -10.87 -3.67 -20.20
CA PRO A 171 -11.99 -3.43 -19.32
C PRO A 171 -12.40 -1.95 -19.30
N ILE A 172 -13.71 -1.70 -19.26
CA ILE A 172 -14.24 -0.35 -19.22
C ILE A 172 -14.29 0.13 -17.77
N LYS A 173 -13.41 1.07 -17.43
CA LYS A 173 -13.35 1.72 -16.11
C LYS A 173 -14.70 2.36 -15.76
N GLU A 174 -15.15 2.18 -14.52
CA GLU A 174 -16.35 2.80 -13.95
C GLU A 174 -17.65 2.51 -14.75
N TYR A 175 -17.73 1.39 -15.47
CA TYR A 175 -18.91 1.04 -16.30
C TYR A 175 -20.24 1.06 -15.52
N TYR A 176 -20.22 0.56 -14.29
CA TYR A 176 -21.39 0.50 -13.40
C TYR A 176 -21.59 1.76 -12.56
N GLN A 177 -21.34 2.94 -13.14
CA GLN A 177 -21.66 4.25 -12.56
C GLN A 177 -23.09 4.67 -12.90
N THR A 178 -23.89 5.04 -11.90
CA THR A 178 -25.24 5.56 -12.15
C THR A 178 -25.84 6.32 -10.98
N ASP A 179 -26.65 7.33 -11.30
CA ASP A 179 -27.58 8.00 -10.38
C ASP A 179 -29.02 7.45 -10.49
N SER A 180 -29.27 6.45 -11.35
CA SER A 180 -30.60 5.91 -11.62
C SER A 180 -30.82 4.58 -10.93
N PHE A 181 -31.84 4.54 -10.07
CA PHE A 181 -32.29 3.29 -9.44
C PHE A 181 -32.78 2.26 -10.46
N ASP A 182 -33.43 2.68 -11.54
CA ASP A 182 -33.92 1.76 -12.58
C ASP A 182 -32.76 1.09 -13.33
N LYS A 183 -31.71 1.86 -13.65
CA LYS A 183 -30.48 1.32 -14.26
C LYS A 183 -29.78 0.35 -13.32
N LEU A 184 -29.71 0.69 -12.03
CA LEU A 184 -29.17 -0.19 -10.99
C LEU A 184 -29.96 -1.50 -10.91
N LYS A 185 -31.29 -1.41 -10.84
CA LYS A 185 -32.19 -2.57 -10.78
C LYS A 185 -32.02 -3.47 -12.01
N LEU A 186 -31.86 -2.87 -13.20
CA LEU A 186 -31.57 -3.61 -14.43
C LEU A 186 -30.28 -4.43 -14.28
N TRP A 187 -29.17 -3.81 -13.86
CA TRP A 187 -27.89 -4.50 -13.70
C TRP A 187 -27.95 -5.66 -12.70
N PHE A 188 -28.64 -5.48 -11.57
CA PHE A 188 -28.80 -6.56 -10.58
C PHE A 188 -29.59 -7.76 -11.10
N ASN A 189 -30.44 -7.58 -12.10
CA ASN A 189 -31.25 -8.64 -12.69
C ASN A 189 -30.61 -9.26 -13.94
N SER A 190 -29.78 -8.50 -14.66
CA SER A 190 -29.30 -8.86 -16.00
C SER A 190 -27.81 -9.18 -16.05
N ASN A 191 -27.01 -8.72 -15.08
CA ASN A 191 -25.56 -8.87 -15.11
C ASN A 191 -25.10 -9.87 -14.05
N ASP A 192 -24.15 -10.71 -14.46
CA ASP A 192 -23.54 -11.68 -13.56
C ASP A 192 -22.58 -11.01 -12.57
N LYS A 193 -22.59 -11.54 -11.34
CA LYS A 193 -21.57 -11.22 -10.34
C LYS A 193 -20.28 -11.91 -10.71
N SER A 194 -19.19 -11.16 -10.62
CA SER A 194 -17.87 -11.68 -10.95
C SER A 194 -17.47 -12.84 -10.04
N SER A 195 -17.17 -14.00 -10.61
CA SER A 195 -16.57 -15.14 -9.89
C SER A 195 -15.05 -15.09 -9.88
N LEU A 196 -14.45 -14.35 -10.81
CA LEU A 196 -13.02 -14.30 -11.02
C LEU A 196 -12.53 -12.85 -10.93
N LEU A 197 -11.33 -12.66 -10.44
CA LEU A 197 -10.61 -11.39 -10.50
C LEU A 197 -9.43 -11.59 -11.44
N ASN A 198 -9.48 -10.94 -12.59
CA ASN A 198 -8.33 -10.85 -13.50
C ASN A 198 -7.34 -9.84 -12.92
N VAL A 199 -6.07 -10.21 -12.89
CA VAL A 199 -4.97 -9.44 -12.32
C VAL A 199 -3.85 -9.34 -13.36
N HIS A 200 -3.43 -8.10 -13.63
CA HIS A 200 -2.31 -7.77 -14.51
C HIS A 200 -1.14 -7.32 -13.65
N MET A 201 -0.11 -8.15 -13.60
CA MET A 201 1.13 -7.87 -12.89
C MET A 201 2.24 -7.56 -13.90
N ILE A 202 3.12 -6.67 -13.49
CA ILE A 202 4.27 -6.26 -14.27
C ILE A 202 5.51 -6.52 -13.43
N GLN A 203 6.42 -7.36 -13.92
CA GLN A 203 7.68 -7.68 -13.26
C GLN A 203 8.82 -6.96 -13.98
N PRO A 204 9.47 -5.96 -13.34
CA PRO A 204 10.65 -5.36 -13.93
C PRO A 204 11.79 -6.40 -13.97
N VAL A 205 12.57 -6.35 -15.05
CA VAL A 205 13.73 -7.21 -15.26
C VAL A 205 14.96 -6.49 -14.71
N GLN A 206 15.60 -7.12 -13.72
CA GLN A 206 16.80 -6.59 -13.09
C GLN A 206 17.95 -6.49 -14.10
N SER A 207 18.65 -5.36 -14.14
CA SER A 207 19.92 -5.26 -14.86
C SER A 207 21.06 -5.84 -14.01
N THR A 208 22.10 -6.38 -14.65
CA THR A 208 23.26 -6.99 -13.96
C THR A 208 23.96 -6.07 -12.95
N ASN A 209 23.74 -4.76 -13.04
CA ASN A 209 24.40 -3.75 -12.23
C ASN A 209 23.55 -3.25 -11.06
N GLN A 210 22.32 -3.75 -10.90
CA GLN A 210 21.42 -3.34 -9.82
C GLN A 210 21.54 -4.28 -8.63
N THR A 211 21.72 -3.70 -7.44
CA THR A 211 21.69 -4.42 -6.15
C THR A 211 20.28 -4.53 -5.57
N ILE A 212 19.31 -3.80 -6.14
CA ILE A 212 17.91 -3.78 -5.72
C ILE A 212 17.16 -4.83 -6.53
N ILE A 213 16.48 -5.75 -5.83
CA ILE A 213 15.55 -6.69 -6.47
C ILE A 213 14.25 -5.91 -6.75
N PRO A 214 13.88 -5.71 -8.02
CA PRO A 214 12.69 -4.93 -8.36
C PRO A 214 11.41 -5.68 -7.95
N SER A 215 10.53 -5.00 -7.23
CA SER A 215 9.23 -5.56 -6.85
C SER A 215 8.25 -5.53 -8.04
N PRO A 216 7.39 -6.56 -8.15
CA PRO A 216 6.33 -6.58 -9.15
C PRO A 216 5.31 -5.46 -8.86
N PHE A 217 4.75 -4.93 -9.93
CA PHE A 217 3.77 -3.84 -9.90
C PHE A 217 2.39 -4.35 -10.36
N LEU A 218 1.36 -4.09 -9.56
CA LEU A 218 -0.03 -4.36 -9.94
C LEU A 218 -0.52 -3.26 -10.88
N LEU A 219 -0.62 -3.59 -12.17
CA LEU A 219 -1.01 -2.66 -13.23
C LEU A 219 -2.51 -2.43 -13.28
N SER A 220 -3.30 -3.50 -13.23
CA SER A 220 -4.77 -3.45 -13.28
C SER A 220 -5.37 -4.70 -12.63
N ALA A 221 -6.57 -4.56 -12.08
CA ALA A 221 -7.37 -5.69 -11.63
C ALA A 221 -8.86 -5.41 -11.82
N TYR A 222 -9.62 -6.42 -12.27
CA TYR A 222 -11.06 -6.27 -12.53
C TYR A 222 -11.80 -7.60 -12.49
N GLY A 223 -13.08 -7.54 -12.13
CA GLY A 223 -13.95 -8.70 -12.18
C GLY A 223 -14.20 -9.14 -13.62
N ILE A 224 -14.09 -10.44 -13.87
CA ILE A 224 -14.45 -11.07 -15.14
C ILE A 224 -15.42 -12.23 -14.92
N ASP A 225 -16.15 -12.54 -15.98
CA ASP A 225 -16.69 -13.88 -16.20
C ASP A 225 -15.73 -14.67 -17.11
N ASN A 226 -15.92 -15.98 -17.18
CA ASN A 226 -15.09 -16.86 -18.00
C ASN A 226 -15.51 -16.81 -19.49
N THR A 227 -15.64 -15.59 -20.04
CA THR A 227 -16.12 -15.38 -21.42
C THR A 227 -15.11 -14.63 -22.30
N ALA A 228 -13.96 -14.22 -21.76
CA ALA A 228 -12.94 -13.55 -22.53
C ALA A 228 -12.40 -14.47 -23.64
N THR A 229 -12.29 -13.93 -24.86
CA THR A 229 -11.74 -14.70 -25.98
C THR A 229 -10.23 -14.53 -26.09
N ALA A 230 -9.56 -15.46 -26.80
CA ALA A 230 -8.15 -15.30 -27.15
C ALA A 230 -7.86 -13.97 -27.90
N ASN A 231 -8.80 -13.51 -28.72
CA ASN A 231 -8.69 -12.21 -29.39
C ASN A 231 -8.75 -11.04 -28.40
N ASP A 232 -9.61 -11.11 -27.38
CA ASP A 232 -9.66 -10.10 -26.32
C ASP A 232 -8.33 -10.02 -25.56
N ILE A 233 -7.76 -11.18 -25.20
CA ILE A 233 -6.45 -11.26 -24.54
C ILE A 233 -5.36 -10.59 -25.40
N LEU A 234 -5.27 -10.95 -26.69
CA LEU A 234 -4.28 -10.39 -27.59
C LEU A 234 -4.44 -8.87 -27.78
N GLN A 235 -5.67 -8.36 -27.90
CA GLN A 235 -5.91 -6.92 -28.03
C GLN A 235 -5.59 -6.17 -26.74
N ARG A 236 -5.87 -6.76 -25.57
CA ARG A 236 -5.47 -6.22 -24.28
C ARG A 236 -3.94 -6.16 -24.13
N TRP A 237 -3.22 -7.23 -24.47
CA TRP A 237 -1.75 -7.23 -24.44
C TRP A 237 -1.16 -6.20 -25.39
N TRP A 238 -1.74 -6.06 -26.59
CA TRP A 238 -1.35 -5.02 -27.54
C TRP A 238 -1.56 -3.62 -26.98
N TYR A 239 -2.68 -3.38 -26.30
CA TYR A 239 -2.95 -2.12 -25.61
C TYR A 239 -1.90 -1.83 -24.53
N ILE A 240 -1.64 -2.81 -23.64
CA ILE A 240 -0.62 -2.69 -22.57
C ILE A 240 0.76 -2.41 -23.17
N PHE A 241 1.15 -3.18 -24.19
CA PHE A 241 2.42 -3.02 -24.89
C PHE A 241 2.61 -1.59 -25.42
N ASN A 242 1.62 -1.05 -26.13
CA ASN A 242 1.71 0.29 -26.69
C ASN A 242 1.77 1.38 -25.60
N GLN A 243 0.99 1.22 -24.52
CA GLN A 243 1.00 2.17 -23.40
C GLN A 243 2.36 2.17 -22.67
N CYS A 244 2.97 1.02 -22.48
CA CYS A 244 4.32 0.91 -21.91
C CYS A 244 5.37 1.49 -22.87
N LEU A 245 5.27 1.19 -24.17
CA LEU A 245 6.19 1.69 -25.20
C LEU A 245 6.26 3.22 -25.23
N GLN A 246 5.09 3.88 -25.14
CA GLN A 246 4.96 5.35 -25.08
C GLN A 246 5.64 5.97 -23.84
N ARG A 247 5.85 5.19 -22.79
CA ARG A 247 6.47 5.60 -21.53
C ARG A 247 7.92 5.16 -21.40
N ASN A 248 8.53 4.75 -22.51
CA ASN A 248 9.89 4.20 -22.57
C ASN A 248 10.09 2.93 -21.72
N ILE A 249 9.04 2.15 -21.55
CA ILE A 249 9.06 0.83 -20.91
C ILE A 249 8.97 -0.23 -22.01
N ARG A 250 9.83 -1.24 -21.96
CA ARG A 250 9.98 -2.28 -22.98
C ARG A 250 9.52 -3.62 -22.43
N ILE A 251 8.32 -4.04 -22.84
CA ILE A 251 7.83 -5.39 -22.57
C ILE A 251 8.58 -6.38 -23.45
N ILE A 252 9.27 -7.33 -22.82
CA ILE A 252 10.00 -8.41 -23.53
C ILE A 252 9.15 -9.66 -23.74
N GLY A 253 8.03 -9.79 -23.02
CA GLY A 253 7.10 -10.89 -23.17
C GLY A 253 5.90 -10.78 -22.24
N PHE A 254 4.89 -11.59 -22.54
CA PHE A 254 3.72 -11.81 -21.70
C PHE A 254 3.66 -13.29 -21.29
N SER A 255 3.16 -13.56 -20.08
CA SER A 255 2.76 -14.88 -19.63
C SER A 255 1.30 -14.86 -19.19
N THR A 256 0.62 -15.97 -19.40
CA THR A 256 -0.70 -16.26 -18.86
C THR A 256 -0.76 -17.72 -18.47
N ASP A 257 -1.61 -18.04 -17.50
CA ASP A 257 -2.01 -19.42 -17.31
C ASP A 257 -2.81 -19.89 -18.55
N ALA A 258 -2.66 -21.15 -18.91
CA ALA A 258 -3.34 -21.79 -20.04
C ALA A 258 -4.62 -22.53 -19.59
N ASP A 259 -5.19 -22.14 -18.45
CA ASP A 259 -6.42 -22.75 -17.93
C ASP A 259 -7.60 -22.42 -18.85
N ALA A 260 -8.43 -23.42 -19.14
CA ALA A 260 -9.67 -23.27 -19.91
C ALA A 260 -10.76 -22.51 -19.13
N LYS A 261 -10.47 -22.15 -17.86
CA LYS A 261 -11.28 -21.25 -17.03
C LYS A 261 -10.96 -19.77 -17.21
N TYR A 262 -10.06 -19.45 -18.14
CA TYR A 262 -9.73 -18.11 -18.59
C TYR A 262 -10.49 -17.73 -19.86
#